data_AF-A0A1G4FJ68-F1
#
_entry.id   AF-A0A1G4FJ68-F1
#
_cell.length_a   1.000
_cell.length_b   1.000
_cell.length_c   1.000
_cell.angle_alpha   90.00
_cell.angle_beta   90.00
_cell.angle_gamma   90.00
#
_symmetry.space_group_name_H-M   'P 1'
#
loop_
_entity.id
_entity.type
_entity.pdbx_description
1 polymer ?
#
loop_
_entity_poly.entity_id
_entity_poly.type
_entity_poly.pdbx_seq_one_letter_code
_entity_poly.pdbx_strand_id
1 'polypeptide(L)'
;MEALVILELLGLIKPFFIFAGYISSANSFPKPLTNEEEEKYLKLFAEGNEEARNILIERNLRLVAHIVKKYANTGKDSDDLISIGTIGLIKAITTFNRDKGTRLATYAAKCIDNEILMTIRSNKKVKVEVSLQEPIGIDKEGNELPSAC
;
A
#
# COMPACT_ATOMS: atom_id res chain seq x y z
N MET A 1 -24.16 -14.94 -26.18
CA MET A 1 -22.78 -14.44 -26.14
C MET A 1 -22.71 -13.09 -25.45
N GLU A 2 -23.46 -12.08 -25.92
CA GLU A 2 -23.50 -10.70 -25.41
C GLU A 2 -23.64 -10.55 -23.88
N ALA A 3 -24.58 -11.27 -23.25
CA ALA A 3 -24.86 -11.14 -21.82
C ALA A 3 -23.73 -11.67 -20.91
N LEU A 4 -22.93 -12.63 -21.38
CA LEU A 4 -21.82 -13.21 -20.60
C LEU A 4 -20.64 -12.24 -20.54
N VAL A 5 -20.35 -11.56 -21.66
CA VAL A 5 -19.32 -10.52 -21.76
C VAL A 5 -19.65 -9.32 -20.89
N ILE A 6 -20.92 -8.91 -20.86
CA ILE A 6 -21.38 -7.82 -19.98
C ILE A 6 -21.23 -8.21 -18.50
N LEU A 7 -21.48 -9.46 -18.13
CA LEU A 7 -21.35 -9.94 -16.76
C LEU A 7 -19.88 -10.02 -16.29
N GLU A 8 -18.96 -10.45 -17.16
CA GLU A 8 -17.51 -10.42 -16.92
C GLU A 8 -17.00 -8.98 -16.82
N LEU A 9 -17.45 -8.10 -17.73
CA LEU A 9 -17.09 -6.68 -17.71
C LEU A 9 -17.56 -6.05 -16.39
N LEU A 10 -18.82 -6.25 -16.00
CA LEU A 10 -19.39 -5.81 -14.71
C LEU A 10 -18.61 -6.35 -13.51
N GLY A 11 -18.10 -7.58 -13.58
CA GLY A 11 -17.23 -8.17 -12.57
C GLY A 11 -15.90 -7.43 -12.41
N LEU A 12 -15.33 -6.92 -13.51
CA LEU A 12 -14.07 -6.18 -13.54
C LEU A 12 -14.23 -4.71 -13.09
N ILE A 13 -15.37 -4.09 -13.37
CA ILE A 13 -15.68 -2.71 -12.93
C ILE A 13 -16.12 -2.64 -11.47
N LYS A 14 -16.63 -3.73 -10.87
CA LYS A 14 -16.99 -3.77 -9.43
C LYS A 14 -15.85 -3.37 -8.49
N PRO A 15 -14.64 -3.95 -8.55
CA PRO A 15 -13.53 -3.52 -7.69
C PRO A 15 -13.12 -2.07 -7.99
N PHE A 16 -13.21 -1.62 -9.24
CA PHE A 16 -12.92 -0.25 -9.62
C PHE A 16 -13.94 0.76 -9.07
N PHE A 17 -15.24 0.44 -9.10
CA PHE A 17 -16.29 1.28 -8.53
C PHE A 17 -16.31 1.25 -7.00
N ILE A 18 -15.95 0.12 -6.37
CA ILE A 18 -15.72 0.06 -4.92
C ILE A 18 -14.53 0.93 -4.55
N PHE A 19 -13.44 0.88 -5.33
CA PHE A 19 -12.28 1.73 -5.15
C PHE A 19 -12.60 3.23 -5.37
N ALA A 20 -13.32 3.58 -6.43
CA ALA A 20 -13.73 4.96 -6.72
C ALA A 20 -14.76 5.51 -5.70
N GLY A 21 -15.73 4.68 -5.29
CA GLY A 21 -16.69 5.02 -4.23
C GLY A 21 -16.03 5.16 -2.86
N TYR A 22 -14.97 4.41 -2.59
CA TYR A 22 -14.15 4.51 -1.39
C TYR A 22 -13.34 5.82 -1.33
N ILE A 23 -12.84 6.32 -2.47
CA ILE A 23 -12.16 7.62 -2.55
C ILE A 23 -13.17 8.78 -2.43
N SER A 24 -14.35 8.65 -3.05
CA SER A 24 -15.36 9.72 -3.06
C SER A 24 -16.22 9.79 -1.78
N SER A 25 -16.25 8.72 -0.98
CA SER A 25 -17.07 8.61 0.24
C SER A 25 -16.21 8.15 1.41
N ALA A 26 -15.39 9.07 1.93
CA ALA A 26 -14.41 8.85 3.00
C ALA A 26 -14.99 8.43 4.39
N ASN A 27 -16.17 7.81 4.47
CA ASN A 27 -16.88 7.68 5.75
C ASN A 27 -17.50 6.33 6.12
N SER A 28 -17.20 5.20 5.46
CA SER A 28 -17.59 3.91 6.02
C SER A 28 -16.63 2.78 5.66
N PHE A 29 -15.43 2.80 6.25
CA PHE A 29 -14.65 1.56 6.38
C PHE A 29 -15.55 0.47 6.95
N PRO A 30 -15.55 -0.75 6.37
CA PRO A 30 -16.26 -1.85 6.98
C PRO A 30 -15.73 -2.03 8.40
N LYS A 31 -16.62 -2.43 9.32
CA LYS A 31 -16.25 -2.61 10.73
C LYS A 31 -15.03 -3.55 10.81
N PRO A 32 -14.17 -3.47 11.83
CA PRO A 32 -13.15 -4.50 12.02
C PRO A 32 -13.81 -5.89 12.19
N LEU A 33 -13.08 -6.95 11.86
CA LEU A 33 -13.51 -8.31 12.19
C LEU A 33 -13.38 -8.55 13.69
N THR A 34 -14.23 -9.41 14.24
CA THR A 34 -14.01 -10.00 15.55
C THR A 34 -12.85 -11.00 15.48
N ASN A 35 -12.28 -11.37 16.64
CA ASN A 35 -11.18 -12.35 16.68
C ASN A 35 -11.59 -13.71 16.07
N GLU A 36 -12.84 -14.13 16.31
CA GLU A 36 -13.38 -15.39 15.78
C GLU A 36 -13.54 -15.36 14.25
N GLU A 37 -14.05 -14.24 13.72
CA GLU A 37 -14.16 -14.05 12.26
C GLU A 37 -12.77 -13.94 11.61
N GLU A 38 -11.84 -13.21 12.22
CA GLU A 38 -10.46 -13.10 11.73
C GLU A 38 -9.81 -14.49 11.65
N GLU A 39 -9.95 -15.30 12.69
CA GLU A 39 -9.48 -16.68 12.69
C GLU A 39 -10.14 -17.53 11.59
N LYS A 40 -11.46 -17.40 11.40
CA LYS A 40 -12.19 -18.11 10.35
C LYS A 40 -11.64 -17.76 8.96
N TYR A 41 -11.49 -16.48 8.64
CA TYR A 41 -11.00 -16.07 7.33
C TYR A 41 -9.52 -16.41 7.11
N LEU A 42 -8.70 -16.38 8.16
CA LEU A 42 -7.31 -16.85 8.08
C LEU A 42 -7.21 -18.34 7.76
N LYS A 43 -8.09 -19.18 8.33
CA LYS A 43 -8.16 -20.62 8.00
C LYS A 43 -8.59 -20.83 6.56
N LEU A 44 -9.67 -20.18 6.14
CA LEU A 44 -10.16 -20.26 4.75
C LEU A 44 -9.10 -19.82 3.74
N PHE A 45 -8.37 -18.74 4.04
CA PHE A 45 -7.27 -18.29 3.18
C PHE A 45 -6.14 -19.32 3.11
N ALA A 46 -5.77 -19.94 4.23
CA ALA A 46 -4.77 -21.01 4.25
C ALA A 46 -5.20 -22.26 3.43
N GLU A 47 -6.51 -22.48 3.29
CA GLU A 47 -7.10 -23.51 2.43
C GLU A 47 -7.16 -23.10 0.94
N GLY A 48 -6.67 -21.91 0.58
CA GLY A 48 -6.63 -21.40 -0.80
C GLY A 48 -7.83 -20.53 -1.21
N ASN A 49 -8.66 -20.09 -0.25
CA ASN A 49 -9.78 -19.21 -0.55
C ASN A 49 -9.32 -17.75 -0.70
N GLU A 50 -9.20 -17.29 -1.95
CA GLU A 50 -8.81 -15.91 -2.26
C GLU A 50 -9.85 -14.86 -1.83
N GLU A 51 -11.13 -15.22 -1.74
CA GLU A 51 -12.14 -14.29 -1.24
C GLU A 51 -11.95 -13.99 0.25
N ALA A 52 -11.49 -14.98 1.02
CA ALA A 52 -11.13 -14.76 2.42
C ALA A 52 -9.96 -13.77 2.56
N ARG A 53 -9.01 -13.79 1.62
CA ARG A 53 -7.92 -12.80 1.55
C ARG A 53 -8.47 -11.40 1.31
N ASN A 54 -9.39 -11.23 0.36
CA ASN A 54 -10.01 -9.94 0.04
C ASN A 54 -10.74 -9.37 1.26
N ILE A 55 -11.52 -10.20 1.96
CA ILE A 55 -12.20 -9.80 3.19
C ILE A 55 -11.19 -9.36 4.25
N LEU A 56 -10.11 -10.12 4.48
CA LEU A 56 -9.07 -9.73 5.44
C LEU A 56 -8.44 -8.38 5.08
N ILE A 57 -8.21 -8.09 3.80
CA ILE A 57 -7.67 -6.81 3.32
C ILE A 57 -8.68 -5.68 3.61
N GLU A 58 -9.90 -5.80 3.10
CA GLU A 58 -10.93 -4.76 3.21
C GLU A 58 -11.22 -4.37 4.66
N ARG A 59 -11.31 -5.36 5.55
CA ARG A 59 -11.62 -5.17 6.97
C ARG A 59 -10.46 -4.55 7.75
N ASN A 60 -9.25 -4.52 7.17
CA ASN A 60 -8.06 -3.91 7.75
C ASN A 60 -7.63 -2.61 7.06
N LEU A 61 -8.34 -2.12 6.03
CA LEU A 61 -7.99 -0.86 5.35
C LEU A 61 -7.96 0.36 6.29
N ARG A 62 -8.80 0.37 7.33
CA ARG A 62 -8.80 1.45 8.34
C ARG A 62 -7.45 1.56 9.06
N LEU A 63 -6.74 0.44 9.25
CA LEU A 63 -5.41 0.42 9.84
C LEU A 63 -4.40 1.14 8.94
N VAL A 64 -4.47 0.93 7.62
CA VAL A 64 -3.61 1.58 6.63
C VAL A 64 -3.78 3.09 6.71
N ALA A 65 -5.01 3.59 6.64
CA ALA A 65 -5.30 5.03 6.74
C ALA A 65 -4.80 5.62 8.06
N HIS A 66 -4.95 4.89 9.18
CA HIS A 66 -4.46 5.34 10.48
C HIS A 66 -2.93 5.46 10.51
N ILE A 67 -2.21 4.50 9.93
CA ILE A 67 -0.74 4.50 9.90
C ILE A 67 -0.22 5.59 8.95
N VAL A 68 -0.79 5.71 7.76
CA VAL A 68 -0.41 6.72 6.75
C VAL A 68 -0.52 8.13 7.31
N LYS A 69 -1.50 8.42 8.17
CA LYS A 69 -1.65 9.72 8.83
C LYS A 69 -0.38 10.18 9.58
N LYS A 70 0.43 9.24 10.09
CA LYS A 70 1.72 9.56 10.75
C LYS A 70 2.76 10.13 9.78
N TYR A 71 2.62 9.85 8.49
CA TYR A 71 3.56 10.23 7.43
C TYR A 71 3.08 11.40 6.57
N ALA A 72 1.95 12.03 6.90
CA ALA A 72 1.38 13.14 6.13
C ALA A 72 2.36 14.33 5.97
N ASN A 73 3.24 14.57 6.95
CA ASN A 73 4.21 15.68 6.92
C ASN A 73 5.51 15.36 6.13
N THR A 74 5.58 14.23 5.43
CA THR A 74 6.79 13.82 4.69
C THR A 74 6.91 14.47 3.31
N GLY A 75 5.93 15.29 2.91
CA GLY A 75 5.87 15.95 1.60
C GLY A 75 5.49 15.02 0.44
N LYS A 76 5.05 13.80 0.74
CA LYS A 76 4.46 12.87 -0.23
C LYS A 76 2.95 13.00 -0.28
N ASP A 77 2.40 12.68 -1.45
CA ASP A 77 0.96 12.58 -1.64
C ASP A 77 0.37 11.51 -0.71
N SER A 78 -0.75 11.83 -0.06
CA SER A 78 -1.42 10.92 0.84
C SER A 78 -1.94 9.66 0.13
N ASP A 79 -2.35 9.79 -1.13
CA ASP A 79 -2.93 8.71 -1.91
C ASP A 79 -1.85 7.71 -2.34
N ASP A 80 -0.65 8.22 -2.64
CA ASP A 80 0.55 7.39 -2.87
C ASP A 80 0.88 6.58 -1.61
N LEU A 81 0.87 7.23 -0.43
CA LEU A 81 1.16 6.56 0.83
C LEU A 81 0.10 5.52 1.20
N ILE A 82 -1.19 5.78 0.91
CA ILE A 82 -2.26 4.79 1.07
C ILE A 82 -2.03 3.59 0.15
N SER A 83 -1.66 3.82 -1.11
CA SER A 83 -1.38 2.76 -2.07
C SER A 83 -0.21 1.88 -1.60
N ILE A 84 0.90 2.50 -1.20
CA ILE A 84 2.08 1.80 -0.65
C ILE A 84 1.72 1.05 0.64
N GLY A 85 0.99 1.69 1.54
CA GLY A 85 0.54 1.06 2.78
C GLY A 85 -0.37 -0.14 2.52
N THR A 86 -1.22 -0.08 1.51
CA THR A 86 -2.08 -1.19 1.09
C THR A 86 -1.27 -2.37 0.56
N ILE A 87 -0.19 -2.12 -0.19
CA ILE A 87 0.77 -3.16 -0.59
C ILE A 87 1.40 -3.82 0.65
N GLY A 88 1.79 -3.02 1.65
CA GLY A 88 2.31 -3.51 2.92
C GLY A 88 1.31 -4.39 3.68
N LEU A 89 0.02 -4.02 3.68
CA LEU A 89 -1.06 -4.81 4.28
C LEU A 89 -1.25 -6.15 3.54
N ILE A 90 -1.31 -6.13 2.21
CA ILE A 90 -1.44 -7.33 1.38
C ILE A 90 -0.31 -8.32 1.67
N LYS A 91 0.92 -7.81 1.71
CA LYS A 91 2.12 -8.59 2.04
C LYS A 91 2.05 -9.15 3.45
N ALA A 92 1.54 -8.37 4.41
CA ALA A 92 1.34 -8.85 5.78
C ALA A 92 0.37 -10.02 5.82
N ILE A 93 -0.81 -9.90 5.20
CA ILE A 93 -1.82 -10.98 5.19
C ILE A 93 -1.28 -12.23 4.50
N THR A 94 -0.55 -12.07 3.40
CA THR A 94 0.02 -13.19 2.63
C THR A 94 1.11 -13.94 3.41
N THR A 95 1.88 -13.23 4.25
CA THR A 95 3.03 -13.79 4.98
C THR A 95 2.76 -14.03 6.46
N PHE A 96 1.53 -13.76 6.93
CA PHE A 96 1.18 -13.87 8.32
C PHE A 96 1.19 -15.33 8.76
N ASN A 97 1.82 -15.58 9.91
CA ASN A 97 1.84 -16.89 10.53
C ASN A 97 1.26 -16.79 11.95
N ARG A 98 0.17 -17.54 12.19
CA ARG A 98 -0.58 -17.58 13.45
C ARG A 98 0.19 -18.23 14.60
N ASP A 99 1.09 -19.17 14.29
CA ASP A 99 1.86 -19.94 15.27
C ASP A 99 2.87 -19.05 16.03
N LYS A 100 3.15 -17.85 15.50
CA LYS A 100 4.02 -16.86 16.14
C LYS A 100 3.34 -16.11 17.29
N GLY A 101 2.04 -16.34 17.56
CA GLY A 101 1.32 -15.79 18.71
C GLY A 101 1.04 -14.28 18.65
N THR A 102 1.31 -13.61 17.53
CA THR A 102 1.02 -12.18 17.34
C THR A 102 -0.30 -11.97 16.62
N ARG A 103 -1.07 -10.94 17.00
CA ARG A 103 -2.30 -10.56 16.29
C ARG A 103 -1.97 -10.07 14.87
N LEU A 104 -2.86 -10.35 13.91
CA LEU A 104 -2.69 -9.94 12.51
C LEU A 104 -2.49 -8.43 12.40
N ALA A 105 -3.33 -7.63 13.05
CA ALA A 105 -3.22 -6.17 13.04
C ALA A 105 -1.85 -5.66 13.52
N THR A 106 -1.25 -6.30 14.53
CA THR A 106 0.08 -5.93 15.03
C THR A 106 1.18 -6.23 14.03
N TYR A 107 1.11 -7.40 13.38
CA TYR A 107 2.05 -7.77 12.32
C TYR A 107 1.88 -6.86 11.09
N ALA A 108 0.63 -6.66 10.65
CA ALA A 108 0.29 -5.79 9.54
C ALA A 108 0.78 -4.35 9.74
N ALA A 109 0.62 -3.79 10.95
CA ALA A 109 1.11 -2.45 11.24
C ALA A 109 2.62 -2.32 10.97
N LYS A 110 3.42 -3.30 11.39
CA LYS A 110 4.88 -3.31 11.13
C LYS A 110 5.21 -3.39 9.64
N CYS A 111 4.48 -4.22 8.89
CA CYS A 111 4.66 -4.35 7.44
C CYS A 111 4.30 -3.06 6.69
N ILE A 112 3.17 -2.44 7.05
CA ILE A 112 2.73 -1.17 6.48
C ILE A 112 3.76 -0.07 6.75
N ASP A 113 4.20 0.09 8.00
CA ASP A 113 5.24 1.05 8.38
C ASP A 113 6.53 0.83 7.58
N ASN A 114 6.97 -0.43 7.47
CA ASN A 114 8.19 -0.76 6.75
C ASN A 114 8.14 -0.41 5.26
N GLU A 115 7.03 -0.70 4.59
CA GLU A 115 6.87 -0.44 3.15
C GLU A 115 6.83 1.08 2.86
N ILE A 116 6.14 1.85 3.72
CA ILE A 116 6.11 3.32 3.64
C ILE A 116 7.52 3.90 3.85
N LEU A 117 8.21 3.46 4.92
CA LEU A 117 9.56 3.93 5.23
C LEU A 117 10.58 3.58 4.14
N MET A 118 10.49 2.38 3.57
CA MET A 118 11.34 1.96 2.45
C MET A 118 11.15 2.91 1.27
N THR A 119 9.90 3.20 0.90
CA THR A 119 9.59 4.09 -0.23
C THR A 119 10.04 5.54 0.02
N ILE A 120 9.93 6.04 1.25
CA ILE A 120 10.45 7.37 1.61
C ILE A 120 11.99 7.41 1.50
N ARG A 121 12.69 6.37 1.95
CA ARG A 121 14.16 6.29 1.89
C ARG A 121 14.68 6.14 0.46
N SER A 122 14.03 5.32 -0.36
CA SER A 122 14.43 5.12 -1.76
C SER A 122 14.32 6.42 -2.57
N ASN A 123 13.24 7.20 -2.41
CA ASN A 123 13.11 8.49 -3.10
C ASN A 123 14.16 9.52 -2.66
N LYS A 124 14.56 9.51 -1.38
CA LYS A 124 15.67 10.36 -0.92
C LYS A 124 16.99 10.01 -1.60
N LYS A 125 17.29 8.72 -1.79
CA LYS A 125 18.51 8.27 -2.49
C LYS A 125 18.53 8.75 -3.94
N VAL A 126 17.42 8.54 -4.67
CA VAL A 126 17.29 8.99 -6.06
C VAL A 126 17.48 10.51 -6.18
N LYS A 127 16.89 11.30 -5.28
CA LYS A 127 17.06 12.76 -5.29
C LYS A 127 18.52 13.20 -5.04
N VAL A 128 19.24 12.49 -4.17
CA VAL A 128 20.67 12.76 -3.92
C VAL A 128 21.51 12.43 -5.15
N GLU A 129 21.26 11.30 -5.82
CA GLU A 129 22.01 10.92 -7.02
C GLU A 129 21.81 11.89 -8.18
N VAL A 130 20.57 12.33 -8.45
CA VAL A 130 20.29 13.30 -9.52
C VAL A 130 20.98 14.65 -9.26
N SER A 131 21.06 15.08 -8.00
CA SER A 131 21.75 16.32 -7.62
C SER A 131 23.27 16.25 -7.81
N LEU A 132 23.88 15.06 -7.78
CA LEU A 132 25.32 14.88 -8.01
C LEU A 132 25.69 14.90 -9.49
N GLN A 133 24.72 14.85 -10.40
CA GLN A 133 24.94 14.86 -11.86
C GLN A 133 24.81 16.27 -12.45
N GLU A 134 24.52 17.28 -11.64
CA GLU A 134 24.53 18.68 -12.07
C GLU A 134 25.97 19.20 -12.13
N PRO A 135 26.34 19.93 -13.21
CA PRO A 135 27.67 20.52 -13.31
C PRO A 135 27.91 21.49 -12.14
N ILE A 136 29.11 21.41 -11.53
CA ILE A 136 29.47 22.19 -10.33
C ILE A 136 29.46 23.70 -10.61
N GLY A 137 29.55 24.06 -11.89
CA GLY A 137 29.42 25.42 -12.40
C GLY A 137 29.82 25.48 -13.87
N ILE A 138 29.75 26.67 -14.44
CA ILE A 138 30.34 27.00 -15.73
C ILE A 138 31.69 27.66 -15.50
N ASP A 139 32.71 27.23 -16.24
CA ASP A 139 34.01 27.90 -16.23
C ASP A 139 33.92 29.28 -16.92
N LYS A 140 35.03 30.03 -16.88
CA LYS A 140 35.11 31.37 -17.50
C LYS A 140 35.03 31.33 -19.04
N GLU A 141 35.10 30.14 -19.62
CA GLU A 141 35.10 29.87 -21.06
C GLU A 141 33.72 29.36 -21.52
N GLY A 142 32.77 29.16 -20.59
CA GLY A 142 31.41 28.74 -20.86
C GLY A 142 31.21 27.22 -20.92
N ASN A 143 32.21 26.43 -20.55
CA ASN A 143 32.09 24.97 -20.51
C ASN A 143 31.55 24.49 -19.17
N GLU A 144 30.74 23.43 -19.23
CA GLU A 144 30.19 22.76 -18.05
C GLU A 144 31.30 22.04 -17.28
N LEU A 145 31.50 22.38 -16.01
CA LEU A 145 32.45 21.68 -15.14
C LEU A 145 31.83 20.35 -14.70
N PRO A 146 32.42 19.20 -15.08
CA PRO A 146 31.88 17.90 -14.71
C PRO A 146 31.86 17.74 -13.19
N SER A 147 30.78 17.19 -12.66
CA SER A 147 30.71 16.83 -11.25
C SER A 147 31.71 15.71 -10.94
N ALA A 148 32.63 15.99 -10.00
CA ALA A 148 33.66 15.05 -9.62
C ALA A 148 33.04 13.81 -8.95
N CYS A 149 33.39 12.63 -9.47
CA CYS A 149 33.22 11.35 -8.77
C CYS A 149 34.19 11.25 -7.59
#